data_AF-A0A957GK18-F1
#
_entry.id   AF-A0A957GK18-F1
#
_cell.length_a   1.000
_cell.length_b   1.000
_cell.length_c   1.000
_cell.angle_alpha   90.00
_cell.angle_beta   90.00
_cell.angle_gamma   90.00
#
_symmetry.space_group_name_H-M   'P 1'
#
loop_
_entity.id
_entity.type
_entity.pdbx_description
1 polymer ?
#
loop_
_entity_poly.entity_id
_entity_poly.type
_entity_poly.pdbx_seq_one_letter_code
_entity_poly.pdbx_strand_id
1 'polypeptide(L)'
;MNLPPILFALGGMILYLLAWAGLILGYDWGKRRWRQWRMEREMARLLANNSLPNGRSLSTLLAHAPYRYDHFQGEDGYRIWDSRQPNTFVGHAATPFEAELWIVRQLVAEGWGVEGGK
;
A
#
# COMPACT_ATOMS: atom_id res chain seq x y z
N MET A 1 3.42 -14.44 -55.48
CA MET A 1 4.41 -14.93 -54.48
C MET A 1 3.63 -15.50 -53.31
N ASN A 2 3.63 -16.82 -53.13
CA ASN A 2 2.96 -17.46 -51.99
C ASN A 2 3.85 -17.28 -50.76
N LEU A 3 3.38 -16.51 -49.78
CA LEU A 3 4.04 -16.40 -48.48
C LEU A 3 4.08 -17.80 -47.83
N PRO A 4 5.25 -18.26 -47.35
CA PRO A 4 5.36 -19.59 -46.76
C PRO A 4 4.45 -19.69 -45.53
N PRO A 5 3.73 -20.80 -45.36
CA PRO A 5 2.76 -21.01 -44.26
C PRO A 5 3.40 -20.83 -42.87
N ILE A 6 4.72 -21.02 -42.77
CA ILE A 6 5.53 -20.78 -41.57
C ILE A 6 5.44 -19.32 -41.11
N LEU A 7 5.37 -18.34 -42.02
CA LEU A 7 5.26 -16.92 -41.64
C LEU A 7 3.88 -16.58 -41.07
N PHE A 8 2.82 -17.25 -41.53
CA PHE A 8 1.48 -17.12 -40.94
C PHE A 8 1.40 -17.76 -39.56
N ALA A 9 2.01 -18.94 -39.37
CA ALA A 9 2.09 -19.60 -38.07
C ALA A 9 2.90 -18.77 -37.06
N LEU A 10 4.03 -18.19 -37.48
CA LEU A 10 4.84 -17.30 -36.65
C LEU A 10 4.08 -16.00 -36.30
N GLY A 11 3.40 -15.38 -37.27
CA GLY A 11 2.58 -14.21 -37.03
C GLY A 11 1.44 -14.47 -36.02
N GLY A 12 0.76 -15.61 -36.16
CA GLY A 12 -0.29 -16.04 -35.22
C GLY A 12 0.26 -16.30 -33.81
N MET A 13 1.44 -16.93 -33.71
CA MET A 13 2.10 -17.19 -32.42
C MET A 13 2.52 -15.89 -31.72
N ILE A 14 3.04 -14.91 -32.46
CA ILE A 14 3.42 -13.60 -31.90
C ILE A 14 2.20 -12.87 -31.36
N LEU A 15 1.10 -12.81 -32.12
CA LEU A 15 -0.14 -12.17 -31.66
C LEU A 15 -0.72 -12.85 -30.42
N TYR A 16 -0.68 -14.19 -30.38
CA TYR A 16 -1.10 -14.96 -29.21
C TYR A 16 -0.27 -14.63 -27.97
N LEU A 17 1.06 -14.61 -28.10
CA LEU A 17 1.95 -14.27 -26.98
C LEU A 17 1.75 -12.83 -26.49
N LEU A 18 1.54 -11.88 -27.41
CA LEU A 18 1.26 -10.49 -27.06
C LEU A 18 -0.08 -10.35 -26.34
N ALA A 19 -1.11 -11.07 -26.76
CA ALA A 19 -2.41 -11.08 -26.09
C ALA A 19 -2.29 -11.63 -24.66
N TRP A 20 -1.56 -12.73 -24.46
CA TRP A 20 -1.31 -13.28 -23.12
C TRP A 20 -0.47 -12.36 -22.24
N ALA A 21 0.59 -11.77 -22.79
CA ALA A 21 1.42 -10.81 -22.07
C ALA A 21 0.60 -9.59 -21.64
N GLY A 22 -0.25 -9.04 -22.53
CA GLY A 22 -1.15 -7.95 -22.21
C GLY A 22 -2.15 -8.31 -21.11
N LEU A 23 -2.69 -9.53 -21.11
CA LEU A 23 -3.65 -10.00 -20.12
C LEU A 23 -3.00 -10.16 -18.73
N ILE A 24 -1.78 -10.71 -18.67
CA ILE A 24 -1.02 -10.84 -17.43
C ILE A 24 -0.65 -9.46 -16.86
N LEU A 25 -0.10 -8.58 -17.70
CA LEU A 25 0.28 -7.22 -17.28
C LEU A 25 -0.93 -6.41 -16.82
N GLY A 26 -2.05 -6.53 -17.54
CA GLY A 26 -3.32 -5.88 -17.18
C GLY A 26 -3.88 -6.38 -15.85
N TYR A 27 -3.80 -7.69 -15.58
CA TYR A 27 -4.24 -8.28 -14.32
C TYR A 27 -3.40 -7.76 -13.13
N ASP A 28 -2.08 -7.74 -13.27
CA ASP A 28 -1.17 -7.26 -12.23
C ASP A 28 -1.39 -5.77 -11.93
N TRP A 29 -1.58 -4.96 -12.96
CA TRP A 29 -1.94 -3.55 -12.81
C TRP A 29 -3.27 -3.37 -12.09
N GLY A 30 -4.30 -4.12 -12.50
CA GLY A 30 -5.62 -4.09 -11.88
C GLY A 30 -5.55 -4.47 -10.39
N LYS A 31 -4.80 -5.51 -10.05
CA LYS A 31 -4.63 -5.97 -8.66
C LYS A 31 -3.92 -4.94 -7.81
N ARG A 32 -2.85 -4.31 -8.30
CA ARG A 32 -2.13 -3.23 -7.60
C ARG A 32 -3.04 -2.03 -7.37
N ARG A 33 -3.77 -1.60 -8.39
CA ARG A 33 -4.71 -0.47 -8.32
C ARG A 33 -5.83 -0.74 -7.31
N TRP A 34 -6.38 -1.95 -7.32
CA TRP A 34 -7.45 -2.33 -6.40
C TRP A 34 -6.96 -2.40 -4.94
N ARG A 35 -5.73 -2.86 -4.71
CA ARG A 35 -5.11 -2.83 -3.38
C ARG A 35 -4.96 -1.39 -2.89
N GLN A 36 -4.41 -0.49 -3.71
CA GLN A 36 -4.28 0.94 -3.37
C GLN A 36 -5.62 1.56 -2.99
N TRP A 37 -6.63 1.36 -3.84
CA TRP A 37 -7.96 1.93 -3.62
C TRP A 37 -8.64 1.41 -2.34
N ARG A 38 -8.45 0.13 -2.00
CA ARG A 38 -8.93 -0.40 -0.72
C ARG A 38 -8.21 0.26 0.47
N MET A 39 -6.90 0.41 0.39
CA MET A 39 -6.10 1.06 1.44
C MET A 39 -6.50 2.53 1.62
N GLU A 40 -6.70 3.28 0.53
CA GLU A 40 -7.19 4.67 0.57
C GLU A 40 -8.56 4.77 1.24
N ARG A 41 -9.51 3.91 0.86
CA ARG A 41 -10.84 3.87 1.48
C ARG A 41 -10.77 3.53 2.96
N GLU A 42 -9.88 2.63 3.34
CA GLU A 42 -9.73 2.24 4.73
C GLU A 42 -9.10 3.37 5.56
N MET A 43 -8.06 4.02 5.06
CA MET A 43 -7.48 5.21 5.68
C MET A 43 -8.54 6.29 5.87
N ALA A 44 -9.31 6.60 4.83
CA ALA A 44 -10.41 7.57 4.90
C ALA A 44 -11.47 7.17 5.94
N ARG A 45 -11.82 5.89 6.04
CA ARG A 45 -12.76 5.39 7.07
C ARG A 45 -12.21 5.52 8.48
N LEU A 46 -10.94 5.16 8.69
CA LEU A 46 -10.31 5.27 10.00
C LEU A 46 -10.25 6.72 10.47
N LEU A 47 -9.90 7.64 9.57
CA LEU A 47 -9.84 9.08 9.86
C LEU A 47 -11.24 9.71 10.02
N ALA A 48 -12.26 9.19 9.34
CA ALA A 48 -13.63 9.69 9.45
C ALA A 48 -14.37 9.15 10.70
N ASN A 49 -14.13 7.89 11.08
CA ASN A 49 -14.81 7.24 12.20
C ASN A 49 -14.13 7.51 13.54
N ASN A 50 -12.80 7.64 13.54
CA ASN A 50 -12.05 8.01 14.72
C ASN A 50 -11.76 9.48 14.59
N SER A 51 -12.56 10.30 15.29
CA SER A 51 -12.36 11.73 15.41
C SER A 51 -10.88 11.98 15.73
N LEU A 52 -10.11 12.43 14.73
CA LEU A 52 -8.74 12.87 14.96
C LEU A 52 -8.81 13.89 16.08
N PRO A 53 -8.14 13.68 17.22
CA PRO A 53 -8.26 14.57 18.35
C PRO A 53 -7.94 15.98 17.88
N ASN A 54 -8.96 16.86 17.92
CA ASN A 54 -8.93 18.28 17.59
C ASN A 54 -8.85 18.67 16.10
N GLY A 55 -9.42 17.90 15.17
CA GLY A 55 -9.49 18.32 13.75
C GLY A 55 -8.12 18.43 13.07
N ARG A 56 -7.12 17.74 13.64
CA ARG A 56 -5.75 17.72 13.15
C ARG A 56 -5.65 16.94 11.85
N SER A 57 -4.83 17.43 10.92
CA SER A 57 -4.52 16.73 9.68
C SER A 57 -3.81 15.40 9.95
N LEU A 58 -3.90 14.45 9.00
CA LEU A 58 -3.15 13.19 9.02
C LEU A 58 -1.65 13.40 9.29
N SER A 59 -1.05 14.42 8.66
CA SER A 59 0.35 14.77 8.85
C SER A 59 0.68 15.13 10.31
N THR A 60 -0.23 15.78 11.01
CA THR A 60 -0.07 16.15 12.42
C THR A 60 -0.18 14.92 13.33
N LEU A 61 -1.08 13.98 13.00
CA LEU A 61 -1.19 12.72 13.74
C LEU A 61 0.07 11.87 13.58
N LEU A 62 0.59 11.73 12.37
CA LEU A 62 1.82 10.99 12.11
C LEU A 62 3.03 11.66 12.79
N ALA A 63 3.09 12.99 12.84
CA ALA A 63 4.17 13.71 13.51
C ALA A 63 4.20 13.50 15.04
N HIS A 64 3.05 13.27 15.65
CA HIS A 64 2.93 12.98 17.08
C HIS A 64 2.86 11.48 17.40
N ALA A 65 2.81 10.63 16.37
CA ALA A 65 2.78 9.20 16.57
C ALA A 65 4.09 8.74 17.24
N PRO A 66 4.02 7.78 18.18
CA PRO A 66 5.17 7.10 18.75
C PRO A 66 5.84 6.16 17.74
N TYR A 67 5.32 6.04 16.52
CA TYR A 67 5.84 5.15 15.49
C TYR A 67 6.55 5.96 14.41
N ARG A 68 7.69 5.45 13.96
CA ARG A 68 8.43 6.00 12.83
C ARG A 68 8.62 4.93 11.78
N TYR A 69 8.63 5.33 10.51
CA TYR A 69 8.98 4.42 9.43
C TYR A 69 10.17 4.98 8.68
N ASP A 70 11.12 4.11 8.34
CA ASP A 70 12.29 4.47 7.55
C ASP A 70 12.53 3.42 6.46
N HIS A 71 13.08 3.89 5.34
CA HIS A 71 13.50 3.00 4.28
C HIS A 71 14.81 2.33 4.67
N PHE A 72 14.82 1.00 4.71
CA PHE A 72 16.02 0.25 5.06
C PHE A 72 16.84 -0.04 3.79
N GLN A 73 18.10 0.41 3.78
CA GLN A 73 18.98 0.18 2.63
C GLN A 73 19.18 -1.32 2.40
N GLY A 74 18.79 -1.81 1.21
CA GLY A 74 18.93 -3.21 0.80
C GLY A 74 17.65 -4.04 0.87
N GLU A 75 16.52 -3.49 1.32
CA GLU A 75 15.21 -4.15 1.28
C GLU A 75 14.19 -3.34 0.48
N ASP A 76 13.38 -4.02 -0.32
CA ASP A 76 12.22 -3.42 -0.99
C ASP A 76 11.10 -3.18 0.02
N GLY A 77 11.22 -2.12 0.84
CA GLY A 77 10.18 -1.74 1.78
C GLY A 77 10.61 -0.74 2.87
N TYR A 78 9.65 -0.48 3.76
CA TYR A 78 9.76 0.42 4.89
C TYR A 78 9.64 -0.39 6.18
N ARG A 79 10.56 -0.16 7.11
CA ARG A 79 10.51 -0.75 8.45
C ARG A 79 9.86 0.25 9.40
N ILE A 80 8.97 -0.24 10.23
CA ILE A 80 8.25 0.53 11.23
C ILE A 80 8.85 0.22 12.60
N TRP A 81 9.19 1.28 13.31
CA TRP A 81 9.86 1.26 14.60
C TRP A 81 8.97 1.94 15.65
N ASP A 82 8.90 1.35 16.83
CA ASP A 82 8.36 2.03 18.00
C ASP A 82 9.44 2.94 18.60
N SER A 83 9.16 4.24 18.69
CA SER A 83 10.06 5.24 19.26
C SER A 83 9.99 5.30 20.79
N ARG A 84 8.99 4.66 21.41
CA ARG A 84 8.88 4.55 22.88
C ARG A 84 9.96 3.63 23.45
N GLN A 85 10.41 2.64 22.68
CA GLN A 85 11.40 1.65 23.08
C GLN A 85 12.58 1.65 22.10
N PRO A 86 13.83 1.72 22.58
CA PRO A 86 14.98 1.80 21.69
C PRO A 86 15.06 0.57 20.77
N ASN A 87 15.18 0.81 19.46
CA ASN A 87 15.38 -0.21 18.41
C ASN A 87 14.30 -1.31 18.32
N THR A 88 13.07 -1.02 18.73
CA THR A 88 11.99 -2.02 18.65
C THR A 88 11.33 -2.01 17.27
N PHE A 89 11.65 -3.02 16.47
CA PHE A 89 10.98 -3.27 15.20
C PHE A 89 9.58 -3.84 15.43
N VAL A 90 8.57 -3.21 14.86
CA VAL A 90 7.15 -3.58 15.08
C VAL A 90 6.43 -4.00 13.80
N GLY A 91 6.98 -3.66 12.63
CA GLY A 91 6.32 -4.03 11.37
C GLY A 91 7.10 -3.65 10.12
N HIS A 92 6.66 -4.20 8.99
CA HIS A 92 7.17 -3.87 7.66
C HIS A 92 6.01 -3.46 6.75
N ALA A 93 6.30 -2.61 5.76
CA ALA A 93 5.36 -2.16 4.75
C ALA A 93 6.06 -2.07 3.39
N ALA A 94 5.36 -2.38 2.30
CA ALA A 94 5.97 -2.31 0.97
C ALA A 94 6.05 -0.88 0.43
N THR A 95 5.24 0.03 0.96
CA THR A 95 5.15 1.43 0.51
C THR A 95 5.02 2.38 1.71
N PRO A 96 5.38 3.67 1.59
CA PRO A 96 5.20 4.65 2.68
C PRO A 96 3.75 4.72 3.14
N PHE A 97 2.81 4.72 2.18
CA PHE A 97 1.39 4.79 2.47
C PHE A 97 0.87 3.60 3.28
N GLU A 98 1.39 2.40 3.01
CA GLU A 98 1.06 1.21 3.80
C GLU A 98 1.63 1.30 5.22
N ALA A 99 2.81 1.90 5.38
CA ALA A 99 3.37 2.18 6.70
C ALA A 99 2.51 3.18 7.48
N GLU A 100 2.07 4.26 6.85
CA GLU A 100 1.18 5.26 7.44
C GLU A 100 -0.17 4.66 7.84
N LEU A 101 -0.77 3.84 6.99
CA LEU A 101 -2.02 3.13 7.31
C LEU A 101 -1.83 2.18 8.50
N TRP A 102 -0.70 1.47 8.56
CA TRP A 102 -0.39 0.61 9.70
C TRP A 102 -0.29 1.42 10.99
N ILE A 103 0.42 2.56 10.97
CA ILE A 103 0.56 3.46 12.13
C ILE A 103 -0.82 3.96 12.58
N VAL A 104 -1.65 4.41 11.64
CA VAL A 104 -3.00 4.90 11.96
C VAL A 104 -3.88 3.79 12.56
N ARG A 105 -3.86 2.58 11.99
CA ARG A 105 -4.57 1.43 12.57
C ARG A 105 -4.12 1.15 14.00
N GLN A 106 -2.81 1.18 14.24
CA GLN A 106 -2.25 0.90 15.55
C GLN A 106 -2.67 1.96 16.56
N LEU A 107 -2.63 3.25 16.19
CA LEU A 107 -3.09 4.34 17.05
C LEU A 107 -4.57 4.23 17.39
N VAL A 108 -5.41 3.90 16.41
CA VAL A 108 -6.84 3.66 16.63
C VAL A 108 -7.05 2.49 17.59
N ALA A 109 -6.30 1.39 17.43
CA ALA A 109 -6.37 0.24 18.33
C ALA A 109 -5.88 0.56 19.76
N GLU A 110 -4.89 1.45 19.90
CA GLU A 110 -4.42 1.96 21.19
C GLU A 110 -5.37 2.99 21.83
N GLY A 111 -6.46 3.37 21.14
CA GLY A 111 -7.45 4.29 21.67
C GLY A 111 -7.10 5.77 21.52
N TRP A 112 -6.12 6.13 20.68
CA TRP A 112 -5.71 7.54 20.40
C TRP A 112 -6.77 8.42 19.71
N GLY A 113 -8.03 7.99 19.68
CA GLY A 113 -9.19 8.74 19.20
C GLY A 113 -10.47 8.49 20.01
N VAL A 114 -10.35 7.92 21.22
CA VAL A 114 -11.49 7.61 22.10
C VAL A 114 -11.37 8.37 23.43
N GLU A 115 -11.16 9.69 23.36
CA GLU A 115 -11.47 10.59 24.48
C GLU A 115 -12.81 11.28 24.17
N GLY A 116 -13.92 10.60 24.49
CA GLY A 116 -15.26 11.17 24.30
C GLY A 116 -16.32 10.10 24.11
N GLY A 117 -16.56 9.26 25.13
CA GLY A 117 -17.51 8.17 24.98
C GLY A 117 -17.95 7.41 26.22
N LYS A 118 -17.84 8.01 27.41
CA LYS A 118 -18.63 7.82 28.66
C LYS A 118 -17.76 7.85 29.91
#